data_AF-A0A1E5SP01-F1
#
_entry.id   AF-A0A1E5SP01-F1
#
_cell.length_a   1.000
_cell.length_b   1.000
_cell.length_c   1.000
_cell.angle_alpha   90.00
_cell.angle_beta   90.00
_cell.angle_gamma   90.00
#
_symmetry.space_group_name_H-M   'P 1'
#
loop_
_entity.id
_entity.type
_entity.pdbx_description
1 polymer ?
#
loop_
_entity_poly.entity_id
_entity_poly.type
_entity_poly.pdbx_seq_one_letter_code
_entity_poly.pdbx_strand_id
1 'polypeptide(L)'
;MEGFDIVLTVLITFAFTGFTTIGIIKGITNYRLRRKMIEAGLINEEAMELLKEGAKDSYYSSLKWGLILFFSGIGLVIINSMDIYYDSTAAYGIVITAASLGFLIYFMFMRKEMDKDV
;
A
#
# COMPACT_ATOMS: atom_id res chain seq x y z
N MET A 1 -17.51 1.33 28.49
CA MET A 1 -17.01 1.31 27.10
C MET A 1 -15.48 1.19 27.05
N GLU A 2 -14.73 1.68 28.06
CA GLU A 2 -13.26 1.65 28.10
C GLU A 2 -12.60 0.25 27.90
N GLY A 3 -13.17 -0.82 28.44
CA GLY A 3 -12.58 -2.16 28.29
C GLY A 3 -12.58 -2.69 26.85
N PHE A 4 -13.59 -2.35 26.04
CA PHE A 4 -13.67 -2.78 24.64
C PHE A 4 -12.67 -2.03 23.77
N ASP A 5 -12.50 -0.72 24.01
CA ASP A 5 -11.58 0.14 23.28
C ASP A 5 -10.11 -0.26 23.50
N ILE A 6 -9.77 -0.66 24.73
CA ILE A 6 -8.43 -1.17 25.06
C ILE A 6 -8.14 -2.46 24.30
N VAL A 7 -9.09 -3.41 24.30
CA VAL A 7 -8.92 -4.69 23.58
C VAL A 7 -8.76 -4.46 22.08
N LEU A 8 -9.57 -3.57 21.49
CA LEU A 8 -9.46 -3.18 20.08
C LEU A 8 -8.11 -2.56 19.75
N THR A 9 -7.63 -1.63 20.59
CA THR A 9 -6.36 -0.92 20.36
C THR A 9 -5.18 -1.89 20.41
N VAL A 10 -5.19 -2.83 21.37
CA VAL A 10 -4.15 -3.85 21.49
C VAL A 10 -4.14 -4.78 20.26
N LEU A 11 -5.32 -5.22 19.80
CA LEU A 11 -5.43 -6.08 18.62
C LEU A 11 -4.92 -5.41 17.35
N ILE A 12 -5.30 -4.15 17.11
CA ILE A 12 -4.85 -3.39 15.93
C ILE A 12 -3.33 -3.21 15.96
N THR A 13 -2.77 -2.89 17.12
CA THR A 13 -1.31 -2.69 17.29
C THR A 13 -0.53 -3.99 17.05
N PHE A 14 -1.00 -5.11 17.57
CA PHE A 14 -0.38 -6.42 17.33
C PHE A 14 -0.48 -6.86 15.87
N ALA A 15 -1.63 -6.65 15.23
CA ALA A 15 -1.80 -6.99 13.82
C ALA A 15 -0.86 -6.18 12.92
N PHE A 16 -0.75 -4.87 13.17
CA PHE A 16 0.11 -3.98 12.39
C PHE A 16 1.59 -4.32 12.55
N THR A 17 2.06 -4.51 13.78
CA THR A 17 3.46 -4.87 14.08
C THR A 17 3.82 -6.25 13.53
N GLY A 18 2.92 -7.23 13.67
CA GLY A 18 3.10 -8.58 13.11
C GLY A 18 3.19 -8.57 11.59
N PHE A 19 2.26 -7.88 10.91
CA PHE A 19 2.25 -7.78 9.45
C PHE A 19 3.53 -7.13 8.92
N THR A 20 3.97 -6.04 9.54
CA THR A 20 5.19 -5.32 9.15
C THR A 20 6.43 -6.19 9.31
N THR A 21 6.53 -6.90 10.44
CA THR A 21 7.67 -7.79 10.73
C THR A 21 7.76 -8.94 9.71
N ILE A 22 6.63 -9.58 9.39
CA ILE A 22 6.58 -10.65 8.39
C ILE A 22 6.97 -10.12 7.01
N GLY A 23 6.51 -8.92 6.65
CA GLY A 23 6.87 -8.26 5.39
C GLY A 23 8.38 -8.03 5.27
N ILE A 24 9.01 -7.50 6.31
CA ILE A 24 10.47 -7.26 6.34
C ILE A 24 11.23 -8.59 6.25
N ILE A 25 10.82 -9.61 7.00
CA ILE A 25 11.46 -10.94 6.97
C ILE A 25 11.35 -11.55 5.57
N LYS A 26 10.17 -11.48 4.92
CA LYS A 26 10.00 -11.94 3.53
C LYS A 26 10.90 -11.17 2.57
N GLY A 27 10.99 -9.85 2.71
CA GLY A 27 11.88 -9.02 1.89
C GLY A 27 13.35 -9.45 2.00
N ILE A 28 13.85 -9.60 3.24
CA ILE A 28 15.24 -10.02 3.50
C ILE A 28 15.48 -11.46 3.03
N THR A 29 14.53 -12.36 3.26
CA THR A 29 14.63 -13.77 2.87
C THR A 29 14.68 -13.90 1.35
N ASN A 30 13.82 -13.19 0.64
CA ASN A 30 13.83 -13.12 -0.82
C ASN A 30 15.16 -12.54 -1.34
N TYR A 31 15.69 -11.50 -0.70
CA TYR A 31 17.00 -10.95 -1.08
C TYR A 31 18.13 -11.98 -0.91
N ARG A 32 18.16 -12.70 0.21
CA ARG A 32 19.16 -13.75 0.46
C ARG A 32 19.02 -14.93 -0.52
N LEU A 33 17.80 -15.34 -0.83
CA LEU A 33 17.52 -16.35 -1.85
C LEU A 33 18.01 -15.91 -3.22
N ARG A 34 17.68 -14.68 -3.64
CA ARG A 34 18.13 -14.09 -4.90
C ARG A 34 19.64 -14.09 -5.01
N ARG A 35 20.34 -13.65 -3.96
CA ARG A 35 21.80 -13.63 -3.93
C ARG A 35 22.39 -15.03 -4.09
N LYS A 36 21.84 -16.04 -3.40
CA LYS A 36 22.29 -17.43 -3.53
C LYS A 36 22.02 -18.03 -4.91
N MET A 37 20.89 -17.71 -5.54
CA MET A 37 20.59 -18.17 -6.90
C MET A 37 21.56 -17.58 -7.93
N ILE A 38 21.95 -16.31 -7.74
CA ILE A 38 22.95 -15.63 -8.57
C ILE A 38 24.33 -16.29 -8.41
N GLU A 39 24.76 -16.49 -7.15
CA GLU A 39 26.05 -17.12 -6.84
C GLU A 39 26.14 -18.59 -7.29
N ALA A 40 25.01 -19.30 -7.35
CA ALA A 40 24.93 -20.70 -7.81
C ALA A 40 24.91 -20.85 -9.34
N GLY A 41 24.90 -19.76 -10.12
CA GLY A 41 24.86 -19.81 -11.59
C GLY A 41 23.55 -20.35 -12.17
N LEU A 42 22.49 -20.45 -11.36
CA LEU A 42 21.17 -20.98 -11.75
C LEU A 42 20.30 -19.94 -12.49
N ILE A 43 20.89 -18.83 -12.92
CA ILE A 43 20.17 -17.74 -13.57
C ILE A 43 20.02 -18.05 -15.06
N ASN A 44 19.02 -18.85 -15.40
CA ASN A 44 18.53 -18.90 -16.78
C ASN A 44 17.81 -17.58 -17.11
N GLU A 45 17.74 -17.22 -18.39
CA GLU A 45 17.11 -15.98 -18.87
C GLU A 45 15.67 -15.80 -18.35
N GLU A 46 14.91 -16.90 -18.26
CA GLU A 46 13.57 -16.96 -17.64
C GLU A 46 13.57 -16.58 -16.16
N ALA A 47 14.59 -16.99 -15.39
CA ALA A 47 14.71 -16.60 -13.98
C ALA A 47 15.02 -15.11 -13.84
N MET A 48 15.74 -14.52 -14.81
CA MET A 48 16.02 -13.08 -14.82
C MET A 48 14.77 -12.25 -15.12
N GLU A 49 13.87 -12.73 -15.97
CA GLU A 49 12.59 -12.06 -16.27
C GLU A 49 11.63 -12.09 -15.07
N LEU A 50 11.46 -13.26 -14.44
CA LEU A 50 10.65 -13.39 -13.22
C LEU A 50 11.18 -12.50 -12.06
N LEU A 51 12.49 -12.26 -12.02
CA LEU A 51 13.11 -11.36 -11.04
C LEU A 51 12.84 -9.87 -11.31
N LYS A 52 12.71 -9.47 -12.58
CA LYS A 52 12.39 -8.09 -12.98
C LYS A 52 10.91 -7.76 -12.74
N GLU A 53 9.99 -8.69 -12.99
CA GLU A 53 8.56 -8.50 -12.70
C GLU A 53 8.32 -8.16 -11.22
N GLY A 54 8.93 -8.92 -10.31
CA GLY A 54 8.79 -8.66 -8.87
C GLY A 54 9.37 -7.32 -8.39
N ALA A 55 10.26 -6.68 -9.16
CA ALA A 55 10.78 -5.35 -8.87
C ALA A 55 9.89 -4.23 -9.44
N LYS A 56 9.28 -4.42 -10.62
CA LYS A 56 8.25 -3.51 -11.16
C LYS A 56 7.07 -3.39 -10.20
N ASP A 57 6.62 -4.49 -9.60
CA ASP A 57 5.47 -4.53 -8.69
C ASP A 57 5.67 -3.64 -7.43
N SER A 58 6.92 -3.54 -6.94
CA SER A 58 7.29 -2.68 -5.81
C SER A 58 7.17 -1.18 -6.13
N TYR A 59 7.42 -0.77 -7.37
CA TYR A 59 7.41 0.64 -7.77
C TYR A 59 5.96 1.15 -7.86
N TYR A 60 5.09 0.38 -8.52
CA TYR A 60 3.66 0.71 -8.65
C TYR A 60 2.93 0.69 -7.30
N SER A 61 3.31 -0.21 -6.39
CA SER A 61 2.77 -0.24 -5.01
C SER A 61 3.04 1.06 -4.24
N SER A 62 4.21 1.69 -4.42
CA SER A 62 4.54 2.95 -3.76
C SER A 62 3.70 4.12 -4.29
N LEU A 63 3.46 4.15 -5.61
CA LEU A 63 2.62 5.16 -6.26
C LEU A 63 1.16 5.11 -5.77
N LYS A 64 0.65 3.90 -5.51
CA LYS A 64 -0.68 3.67 -4.93
C LYS A 64 -0.82 4.38 -3.58
N TRP A 65 0.12 4.17 -2.66
CA TRP A 65 0.08 4.77 -1.33
C TRP A 65 0.23 6.29 -1.37
N GLY A 66 1.09 6.81 -2.23
CA GLY A 66 1.23 8.26 -2.43
C GLY A 66 -0.08 8.92 -2.87
N LEU A 67 -0.79 8.31 -3.82
CA LEU A 67 -2.04 8.86 -4.34
C LEU A 67 -3.19 8.79 -3.32
N ILE A 68 -3.30 7.69 -2.58
CA ILE A 68 -4.30 7.56 -1.51
C ILE A 68 -4.08 8.61 -0.42
N LEU A 69 -2.84 8.78 0.04
CA LEU A 69 -2.49 9.77 1.07
C LEU A 69 -2.73 11.20 0.57
N PHE A 70 -2.40 11.49 -0.68
CA PHE A 70 -2.64 12.79 -1.30
C PHE A 70 -4.12 13.16 -1.30
N PHE A 71 -4.98 12.27 -1.82
CA PHE A 71 -6.42 12.55 -1.84
C PHE A 71 -7.06 12.53 -0.46
N SER A 72 -6.63 11.63 0.43
CA SER A 72 -7.09 11.62 1.83
C SER A 72 -6.73 12.93 2.53
N GLY A 73 -5.52 13.45 2.29
CA GLY A 73 -5.07 14.75 2.80
C GLY A 73 -5.93 15.91 2.29
N ILE A 74 -6.30 15.91 1.01
CA ILE A 74 -7.25 16.89 0.45
C ILE A 74 -8.61 16.79 1.16
N GLY A 75 -9.11 15.57 1.40
CA GLY A 75 -10.35 15.36 2.14
C GLY A 75 -10.32 16.00 3.53
N LEU A 76 -9.20 15.86 4.26
CA LEU A 76 -9.01 16.49 5.57
C LEU A 76 -8.96 18.02 5.50
N VAL A 77 -8.30 18.59 4.48
CA VAL A 77 -8.28 20.05 4.26
C VAL A 77 -9.68 20.60 3.99
N ILE A 78 -10.51 19.86 3.23
CA ILE A 78 -11.90 20.24 2.95
C ILE A 78 -12.75 20.22 4.21
N ILE A 79 -12.64 19.18 5.04
CA ILE A 79 -13.38 19.07 6.31
C ILE A 79 -13.05 20.26 7.22
N ASN A 80 -11.77 20.59 7.33
CA ASN A 80 -11.30 21.72 8.13
C ASN A 80 -11.81 23.07 7.58
N SER A 81 -11.82 23.24 6.25
CA SER A 81 -12.27 24.48 5.60
C SER A 81 -13.79 24.69 5.71
N MET A 82 -14.57 23.61 5.79
CA MET A 82 -16.03 23.65 5.92
C MET A 82 -16.51 23.64 7.38
N ASP A 83 -15.60 23.69 8.34
CA ASP A 83 -15.86 23.62 9.79
C ASP A 83 -16.77 22.43 10.18
N ILE A 84 -16.60 21.31 9.47
CA ILE A 84 -17.37 20.09 9.71
C ILE A 84 -16.82 19.42 10.96
N TYR A 85 -17.69 19.13 11.92
CA TYR A 85 -17.33 18.42 13.13
C TYR A 85 -16.71 17.06 12.78
N TYR A 86 -15.53 16.76 13.32
CA TYR A 86 -14.77 15.54 13.01
C TYR A 86 -15.54 14.25 13.33
N ASP A 87 -16.47 14.31 14.28
CA ASP A 87 -17.31 13.18 14.68
C ASP A 87 -18.60 13.05 13.85
N SER A 88 -18.77 13.90 12.83
CA SER A 88 -19.88 13.79 11.89
C SER A 88 -19.61 12.69 10.88
N THR A 89 -20.62 11.87 10.60
CA THR A 89 -20.62 10.90 9.50
C THR A 89 -20.20 11.54 8.16
N ALA A 90 -20.47 12.84 7.98
CA ALA A 90 -20.05 13.59 6.80
C ALA A 90 -18.52 13.70 6.67
N ALA A 91 -17.78 13.89 7.77
CA ALA A 91 -16.33 13.99 7.75
C ALA A 91 -15.70 12.67 7.30
N TYR A 92 -16.14 11.55 7.88
CA TYR A 92 -15.68 10.22 7.46
C TYR A 92 -16.04 9.92 6.01
N GLY A 93 -17.24 10.30 5.56
CA GLY A 93 -17.66 10.18 4.17
C GLY A 93 -16.72 10.89 3.20
N ILE A 94 -16.37 12.14 3.48
CA ILE A 94 -15.48 12.95 2.63
C ILE A 94 -14.10 12.31 2.50
N VAL A 95 -13.50 11.86 3.62
CA VAL A 95 -12.18 11.21 3.58
C VAL A 95 -12.22 9.90 2.80
N ILE A 96 -13.23 9.06 3.03
CA ILE A 96 -13.36 7.77 2.35
C ILE A 96 -13.61 7.95 0.86
N THR A 97 -14.47 8.90 0.47
CA THR A 97 -14.72 9.22 -0.95
C THR A 97 -13.46 9.76 -1.61
N ALA A 98 -12.71 10.64 -0.95
CA ALA A 98 -11.45 11.15 -1.47
C ALA A 98 -10.41 10.03 -1.64
N ALA A 99 -10.22 9.18 -0.63
CA ALA A 99 -9.34 8.02 -0.71
C ALA A 99 -9.73 7.09 -1.88
N SER A 100 -11.04 6.84 -2.07
CA SER A 100 -11.57 6.02 -3.15
C SER A 100 -11.29 6.62 -4.54
N LEU A 101 -11.36 7.95 -4.67
CA LEU A 101 -10.95 8.65 -5.89
C LEU A 101 -9.45 8.43 -6.19
N GLY A 102 -8.60 8.48 -5.15
CA GLY A 102 -7.19 8.12 -5.29
C GLY A 102 -6.99 6.71 -5.83
N PHE A 103 -7.75 5.73 -5.34
CA PHE A 103 -7.71 4.36 -5.87
C PHE A 103 -8.18 4.24 -7.32
N LEU A 104 -9.26 4.94 -7.70
CA LEU A 104 -9.78 4.92 -9.07
C LEU A 104 -8.79 5.52 -10.06
N ILE A 105 -8.14 6.62 -9.68
CA ILE A 105 -7.10 7.26 -10.50
C ILE A 105 -5.89 6.33 -10.63
N TYR A 106 -5.44 5.71 -9.53
CA TYR A 106 -4.38 4.70 -9.58
C TYR A 106 -4.71 3.57 -10.54
N PHE A 107 -5.94 3.03 -10.48
CA PHE A 107 -6.37 1.96 -11.38
C PHE A 107 -6.36 2.40 -12.85
N MET A 108 -6.77 3.64 -13.15
CA MET A 108 -6.71 4.16 -14.52
C MET A 108 -5.27 4.30 -15.04
N PHE A 109 -4.34 4.75 -14.19
CA PHE A 109 -2.92 4.80 -14.53
C PHE A 109 -2.36 3.40 -14.76
N MET A 110 -2.65 2.45 -13.86
CA MET A 110 -2.20 1.06 -13.98
C MET A 110 -2.74 0.40 -15.25
N ARG A 111 -4.03 0.60 -15.56
CA ARG A 111 -4.65 0.05 -16.77
C ARG A 111 -3.94 0.55 -18.04
N LYS A 112 -3.53 1.82 -18.09
CA LYS A 112 -2.81 2.40 -19.23
C LYS A 112 -1.38 1.86 -19.38
N GLU A 113 -0.74 1.52 -18.27
CA GLU A 113 0.62 0.98 -18.30
C GLU A 113 0.63 -0.50 -18.71
N MET A 114 -0.33 -1.28 -18.21
CA MET A 114 -0.49 -2.68 -18.63
C MET A 114 -0.84 -2.83 -20.12
N ASP A 115 -1.61 -1.89 -20.68
CA ASP A 115 -2.01 -1.90 -22.10
C ASP A 115 -0.88 -1.45 -23.05
N LYS A 116 0.22 -0.90 -22.51
CA LYS A 116 1.41 -0.50 -23.30
C LYS A 116 2.47 -1.59 -23.39
N ASP A 117 2.43 -2.59 -22.51
CA ASP A 117 3.36 -3.72 -22.48
C ASP A 117 2.80 -4.94 -23.29
N VAL A 118 1.68 -4.78 -24.02
CA VAL A 118 1.08 -5.75 -24.98
C VAL A 118 1.26 -5.27 -26.41
#